data_AF-A0AAE9JSD5-F1
#
_entry.id   AF-A0AAE9JSD5-F1
#
_cell.length_a   1.000
_cell.length_b   1.000
_cell.length_c   1.000
_cell.angle_alpha   90.00
_cell.angle_beta   90.00
_cell.angle_gamma   90.00
#
_symmetry.space_group_name_H-M   'P 1'
#
loop_
_entity.id
_entity.type
_entity.pdbx_description
1 polymer ?
#
loop_
_entity_poly.entity_id
_entity_poly.type
_entity_poly.pdbx_seq_one_letter_code
_entity_poly.pdbx_strand_id
1 'polypeptide(L)'
;MSDCVAQCTKTISKNLLVLAVLLVETVVIILSLVFTILNLFNSDESGYKSYHPDLSEIVGYSLLQPIFVYQILWLASNIVSVISLHIQKPYIFFFTLIVPIIGLTLCVIFLVPSVNHLVSHHFDVSGFFMGFVCALAVFVIAFILFTIARISTFRKMVKNMKVVQTTTEKSPEDPQSEAPEPEPTRVKDPDEISVSFSRRSTMSMNDERFVPPPRR
;
A
#
# COMPACT_ATOMS: atom_id res chain seq x y z
N MET A 1 -24.65 8.20 17.20
CA MET A 1 -24.47 8.52 15.77
C MET A 1 -23.38 9.57 15.51
N SER A 2 -23.22 10.59 16.37
CA SER A 2 -22.18 11.64 16.24
C SER A 2 -20.73 11.11 16.26
N ASP A 3 -20.43 10.12 17.12
CA ASP A 3 -19.04 9.66 17.32
C ASP A 3 -18.45 8.88 16.14
N CYS A 4 -19.28 8.13 15.42
CA CYS A 4 -18.87 7.38 14.23
C CYS A 4 -18.48 8.33 13.08
N VAL A 5 -19.25 9.41 12.88
CA VAL A 5 -18.96 10.43 11.87
C VAL A 5 -17.68 11.18 12.22
N ALA A 6 -17.48 11.54 13.49
CA ALA A 6 -16.25 12.20 13.95
C ALA A 6 -15.00 11.31 13.75
N GLN A 7 -15.09 10.01 14.06
CA GLN A 7 -14.01 9.05 13.83
C GLN A 7 -13.72 8.82 12.35
N CYS A 8 -14.76 8.78 11.51
CA CYS A 8 -14.62 8.66 10.06
C CYS A 8 -13.89 9.88 9.47
N THR A 9 -14.33 11.10 9.78
CA THR A 9 -13.70 12.35 9.31
C THR A 9 -12.24 12.47 9.75
N LYS A 10 -11.92 12.04 10.98
CA LYS A 10 -10.54 11.99 11.49
C LYS A 10 -9.67 10.95 10.78
N THR A 11 -10.25 9.84 10.34
CA THR A 11 -9.55 8.81 9.55
C THR A 11 -9.28 9.29 8.14
N ILE A 12 -10.24 9.99 7.53
CA ILE A 12 -10.11 10.58 6.20
C ILE A 12 -9.02 11.65 6.19
N SER A 13 -9.04 12.60 7.13
CA SER A 13 -8.05 13.69 7.16
C SER A 13 -6.63 13.18 7.37
N LYS A 14 -6.43 12.11 8.14
CA LYS A 14 -5.10 11.53 8.40
C LYS A 14 -4.53 10.70 7.25
N ASN A 15 -5.39 10.21 6.35
CA ASN A 15 -5.03 9.30 5.25
C ASN A 15 -5.51 9.81 3.88
N LEU A 16 -5.76 11.12 3.75
CA LEU A 16 -6.35 11.75 2.57
C LEU A 16 -5.65 11.34 1.26
N LEU A 17 -4.31 11.30 1.28
CA LEU A 17 -3.51 10.96 0.11
C LEU A 17 -3.80 9.53 -0.39
N VAL A 18 -3.84 8.53 0.51
CA VAL A 18 -4.13 7.15 0.08
C VAL A 18 -5.60 6.99 -0.30
N LEU A 19 -6.53 7.68 0.35
CA LEU A 19 -7.93 7.64 -0.06
C LEU A 19 -8.14 8.26 -1.44
N ALA A 20 -7.43 9.35 -1.76
CA ALA A 20 -7.43 9.94 -3.10
C ALA A 20 -6.84 8.96 -4.14
N VAL A 21 -5.73 8.29 -3.81
CA VAL A 21 -5.16 7.23 -4.67
C VAL A 21 -6.17 6.11 -4.92
N LEU A 22 -6.80 5.58 -3.86
CA LEU A 22 -7.80 4.51 -3.96
C LEU A 22 -9.01 4.93 -4.81
N LEU A 23 -9.42 6.20 -4.70
CA LEU A 23 -10.50 6.75 -5.52
C LEU A 23 -10.10 6.81 -7.00
N VAL A 24 -8.93 7.34 -7.31
CA VAL A 24 -8.43 7.42 -8.70
C VAL A 24 -8.28 6.02 -9.29
N GLU A 25 -7.68 5.07 -8.56
CA GLU A 25 -7.58 3.68 -8.99
C GLU A 25 -8.95 3.07 -9.26
N THR A 26 -9.94 3.32 -8.40
CA THR A 26 -11.30 2.81 -8.58
C THR A 26 -11.95 3.36 -9.87
N VAL A 27 -11.75 4.64 -10.19
CA VAL A 27 -12.24 5.23 -11.43
C VAL A 27 -11.60 4.56 -12.65
N VAL A 28 -10.28 4.36 -12.62
CA VAL A 28 -9.55 3.69 -13.71
C VAL A 28 -10.01 2.23 -13.86
N ILE A 29 -10.21 1.51 -12.75
CA ILE A 29 -10.73 0.14 -12.75
C ILE A 29 -12.11 0.10 -13.40
N ILE A 30 -13.03 1.01 -13.04
CA ILE A 30 -14.39 1.04 -13.61
C ILE A 30 -14.35 1.27 -15.13
N LEU A 31 -13.59 2.28 -15.59
CA LEU A 31 -13.50 2.58 -17.02
C LEU A 31 -12.90 1.41 -17.81
N SER A 32 -11.85 0.79 -17.27
CA SER A 32 -11.23 -0.37 -17.91
C SER A 32 -12.09 -1.64 -17.82
N LEU A 33 -12.91 -1.80 -16.77
CA LEU A 33 -13.88 -2.90 -16.64
C LEU A 33 -14.99 -2.78 -17.67
N VAL A 34 -15.49 -1.56 -17.94
CA VAL A 34 -16.49 -1.36 -19.00
C VAL A 34 -15.92 -1.82 -20.35
N PHE A 35 -14.67 -1.45 -20.65
CA PHE A 35 -14.01 -1.90 -21.87
C PHE A 35 -13.88 -3.44 -21.94
N THR A 36 -13.42 -4.09 -20.87
CA THR A 36 -13.24 -5.55 -20.88
C THR A 36 -14.56 -6.29 -20.91
N ILE A 37 -15.60 -5.81 -20.21
CA ILE A 37 -16.95 -6.39 -20.25
C ILE A 37 -17.53 -6.31 -21.65
N LEU A 38 -17.46 -5.14 -22.31
CA LEU A 38 -18.00 -4.98 -23.66
C LEU A 38 -17.30 -5.94 -24.65
N ASN A 39 -15.97 -6.06 -24.58
CA ASN A 39 -15.24 -6.92 -25.48
C ASN A 39 -15.36 -8.41 -25.15
N LEU A 40 -15.49 -8.80 -23.88
CA LEU A 40 -15.59 -10.20 -23.47
C LEU A 40 -16.99 -10.79 -23.67
N PHE A 41 -18.04 -10.00 -23.43
CA PHE A 41 -19.42 -10.49 -23.45
C PHE A 41 -20.21 -10.12 -24.70
N ASN A 42 -19.85 -9.03 -25.39
CA ASN A 42 -20.57 -8.58 -26.59
C ASN A 42 -19.76 -8.76 -27.88
N SER A 43 -18.54 -9.29 -27.83
CA SER A 43 -17.71 -9.50 -29.00
C SER A 43 -17.04 -10.87 -28.96
N ASP A 44 -17.05 -11.54 -30.10
CA ASP A 44 -16.22 -12.72 -30.34
C ASP A 44 -14.81 -12.28 -30.76
N GLU A 45 -13.87 -13.22 -30.82
CA GLU A 45 -12.47 -12.96 -31.17
C GLU A 45 -12.33 -12.20 -32.50
N SER A 46 -13.13 -12.54 -33.50
CA SER A 46 -13.15 -11.87 -34.81
C SER A 46 -13.66 -10.43 -34.72
N GLY A 47 -14.70 -10.20 -33.91
CA GLY A 47 -15.23 -8.86 -33.63
C GLY A 47 -14.20 -7.99 -32.94
N TYR A 48 -13.54 -8.52 -31.91
CA TYR A 48 -12.48 -7.81 -31.18
C TYR A 48 -11.33 -7.40 -32.10
N LYS A 49 -10.82 -8.32 -32.93
CA LYS A 49 -9.78 -8.03 -33.92
C LYS A 49 -10.21 -6.99 -34.95
N SER A 50 -11.48 -7.01 -35.36
CA SER A 50 -12.01 -6.04 -36.33
C SER A 50 -12.15 -4.63 -35.75
N TYR A 51 -12.58 -4.49 -34.49
CA TYR A 51 -12.76 -3.18 -33.85
C TYR A 51 -11.44 -2.60 -33.33
N HIS A 52 -10.48 -3.46 -32.98
CA HIS A 52 -9.23 -3.07 -32.34
C HIS A 52 -8.01 -3.81 -32.96
N PRO A 53 -7.70 -3.61 -34.26
CA PRO A 53 -6.66 -4.38 -34.95
C PRO A 53 -5.30 -4.25 -34.26
N ASP A 54 -4.80 -3.01 -34.10
CA ASP A 54 -3.49 -2.73 -33.47
C ASP A 54 -3.40 -3.23 -32.02
N LEU A 55 -4.49 -3.08 -31.25
CA LEU A 55 -4.50 -3.52 -29.85
C LEU A 55 -4.54 -5.04 -29.74
N SER A 56 -5.24 -5.72 -30.65
CA SER A 56 -5.42 -7.17 -30.64
C SER A 56 -4.12 -7.94 -30.93
N GLU A 57 -3.15 -7.29 -31.57
CA GLU A 57 -1.81 -7.86 -31.78
C GLU A 57 -0.99 -7.93 -30.49
N ILE A 58 -1.27 -7.06 -29.52
CA ILE A 58 -0.55 -6.99 -28.25
C ILE A 58 -1.34 -7.66 -27.15
N VAL A 59 -2.61 -7.27 -27.01
CA VAL A 59 -3.56 -7.82 -26.05
C VAL A 59 -4.49 -8.73 -26.82
N GLY A 60 -4.10 -9.99 -26.99
CA GLY A 60 -4.96 -10.98 -27.64
C GLY A 60 -6.28 -11.17 -26.88
N TYR A 61 -7.33 -11.60 -27.60
CA TYR A 61 -8.66 -11.84 -27.02
C TYR A 61 -8.62 -12.79 -25.80
N SER A 62 -7.78 -13.83 -25.87
CA SER A 62 -7.57 -14.79 -24.78
C SER A 62 -7.03 -14.15 -23.49
N LEU A 63 -6.39 -12.98 -23.57
CA LEU A 63 -5.90 -12.22 -22.42
C LEU A 63 -6.97 -11.34 -21.78
N LEU A 64 -8.13 -11.12 -22.43
CA LEU A 64 -9.19 -10.31 -21.86
C LEU A 64 -9.80 -10.94 -20.59
N GLN A 65 -9.96 -12.27 -20.57
CA GLN A 65 -10.47 -12.98 -19.40
C GLN A 65 -9.55 -12.87 -18.17
N PRO A 66 -8.23 -13.15 -18.24
CA PRO A 66 -7.35 -12.95 -17.09
C PRO A 66 -7.25 -11.48 -16.67
N ILE A 67 -7.30 -10.53 -17.61
CA ILE A 67 -7.36 -9.10 -17.29
C ILE A 67 -8.63 -8.78 -16.51
N PHE A 68 -9.78 -9.31 -16.94
CA PHE A 68 -11.06 -9.14 -16.23
C PHE A 68 -10.98 -9.66 -14.79
N VAL A 69 -10.47 -10.89 -14.59
CA VAL A 69 -10.29 -11.46 -13.24
C VAL A 69 -9.36 -10.59 -12.39
N TYR A 70 -8.26 -10.11 -12.96
CA TYR A 70 -7.34 -9.20 -12.26
C TYR A 70 -8.04 -7.88 -11.86
N GLN A 71 -8.85 -7.29 -12.72
CA GLN A 71 -9.60 -6.05 -12.42
C GLN A 71 -10.54 -6.25 -11.22
N ILE A 72 -11.22 -7.40 -11.12
CA ILE A 72 -12.07 -7.72 -9.97
C ILE A 72 -11.24 -7.87 -8.68
N LEU A 73 -10.10 -8.58 -8.75
CA LEU A 73 -9.19 -8.71 -7.60
C LEU A 73 -8.61 -7.36 -7.16
N TRP A 74 -8.32 -6.49 -8.11
CA TRP A 74 -7.80 -5.15 -7.85
C TRP A 74 -8.86 -4.25 -7.18
N LEU A 75 -10.11 -4.34 -7.63
CA LEU A 75 -11.23 -3.65 -6.96
C LEU A 75 -11.43 -4.15 -5.53
N ALA A 76 -11.42 -5.47 -5.33
CA ALA A 76 -11.52 -6.06 -3.99
C ALA A 76 -10.36 -5.60 -3.08
N SER A 77 -9.13 -5.54 -3.61
CA SER A 77 -7.96 -5.03 -2.89
C SER A 77 -8.13 -3.58 -2.44
N ASN A 78 -8.76 -2.73 -3.24
CA ASN A 78 -9.06 -1.34 -2.86
C ASN A 78 -10.03 -1.29 -1.68
N ILE A 79 -11.10 -2.09 -1.72
CA ILE A 79 -12.09 -2.18 -0.64
C ILE A 79 -11.41 -2.64 0.66
N VAL A 80 -10.62 -3.73 0.60
CA VAL A 80 -9.88 -4.26 1.75
C VAL A 80 -8.88 -3.23 2.29
N SER A 81 -8.28 -2.41 1.42
CA SER A 81 -7.37 -1.33 1.83
C SER A 81 -8.10 -0.27 2.65
N VAL A 82 -9.31 0.15 2.24
CA VAL A 82 -10.13 1.11 3.01
C VAL A 82 -10.51 0.53 4.38
N ILE A 83 -10.96 -0.72 4.41
CA ILE A 83 -11.31 -1.41 5.66
C ILE A 83 -10.07 -1.49 6.58
N SER A 84 -8.91 -1.84 6.03
CA SER A 84 -7.65 -1.96 6.77
C SER A 84 -7.18 -0.64 7.37
N LEU A 85 -7.40 0.49 6.66
CA LEU A 85 -7.13 1.83 7.18
C LEU A 85 -8.04 2.19 8.36
N HIS A 86 -9.30 1.75 8.32
CA HIS A 86 -10.26 2.02 9.39
C HIS A 86 -9.94 1.22 10.66
N ILE A 87 -9.62 -0.08 10.52
CA ILE A 87 -9.28 -0.95 11.66
C ILE A 87 -7.82 -0.84 12.12
N GLN A 88 -6.99 -0.06 11.41
CA GLN A 88 -5.56 0.16 11.67
C GLN A 88 -4.69 -1.10 11.77
N LYS A 89 -5.04 -2.20 11.07
CA LYS A 89 -4.27 -3.46 11.10
C LYS A 89 -3.26 -3.52 9.94
N PRO A 90 -1.94 -3.40 10.19
CA PRO A 90 -0.93 -3.34 9.13
C PRO A 90 -0.80 -4.65 8.34
N TYR A 91 -0.98 -5.81 8.96
CA TYR A 91 -0.81 -7.11 8.29
C TYR A 91 -1.82 -7.33 7.16
N ILE A 92 -3.07 -6.87 7.33
CA ILE A 92 -4.10 -6.98 6.29
C ILE A 92 -3.79 -6.00 5.15
N PHE A 93 -3.36 -4.78 5.49
CA PHE A 93 -2.93 -3.78 4.51
C PHE A 93 -1.70 -4.23 3.71
N PHE A 94 -0.80 -5.03 4.28
CA PHE A 94 0.35 -5.56 3.56
C PHE A 94 -0.07 -6.43 2.36
N PHE A 95 -1.07 -7.30 2.53
CA PHE A 95 -1.55 -8.16 1.43
C PHE A 95 -2.15 -7.34 0.28
N THR A 96 -2.74 -6.18 0.57
CA THR A 96 -3.29 -5.30 -0.47
C THR A 96 -2.20 -4.58 -1.28
N LEU A 97 -0.92 -4.63 -0.87
CA LEU A 97 0.22 -4.14 -1.65
C LEU A 97 0.65 -5.11 -2.76
N ILE A 98 0.33 -6.40 -2.64
CA ILE A 98 0.75 -7.41 -3.63
C ILE A 98 0.05 -7.16 -4.97
N VAL A 99 -1.25 -6.86 -4.93
CA VAL A 99 -2.07 -6.65 -6.11
C VAL A 99 -1.57 -5.51 -7.02
N PRO A 100 -1.29 -4.28 -6.53
CA PRO A 100 -0.74 -3.23 -7.37
C PRO A 100 0.69 -3.56 -7.89
N ILE A 101 1.49 -4.35 -7.19
CA ILE A 101 2.80 -4.79 -7.72
C ILE A 101 2.62 -5.72 -8.93
N ILE A 102 1.67 -6.64 -8.86
CA ILE A 102 1.31 -7.50 -9.99
C ILE A 102 0.78 -6.63 -11.14
N GLY A 103 -0.11 -5.68 -10.85
CA GLY A 103 -0.63 -4.73 -11.83
C GLY A 103 0.45 -3.94 -12.55
N LEU A 104 1.44 -3.44 -11.81
CA LEU A 104 2.55 -2.68 -12.38
C LEU A 104 3.33 -3.54 -13.36
N THR A 105 3.55 -4.81 -13.01
CA THR A 105 4.22 -5.79 -13.86
C THR A 105 3.42 -6.02 -15.15
N LEU A 106 2.10 -6.20 -15.05
CA LEU A 106 1.21 -6.35 -16.21
C LEU A 106 1.25 -5.11 -17.11
N CYS A 107 1.20 -3.91 -16.54
CA CYS A 107 1.28 -2.68 -17.31
C CYS A 107 2.60 -2.56 -18.09
N VAL A 108 3.73 -2.95 -17.48
CA VAL A 108 5.03 -2.98 -18.17
C VAL A 108 5.07 -4.04 -19.28
N ILE A 109 4.51 -5.24 -19.01
CA ILE A 109 4.39 -6.32 -20.00
C ILE A 109 3.57 -5.87 -21.22
N PHE A 110 2.56 -5.02 -21.06
CA PHE A 110 1.81 -4.47 -22.19
C PHE A 110 2.52 -3.28 -22.83
N LEU A 111 3.13 -2.39 -22.03
CA LEU A 111 3.75 -1.18 -22.54
C LEU A 111 4.94 -1.45 -23.46
N VAL A 112 5.82 -2.40 -23.11
CA VAL A 112 7.04 -2.67 -23.88
C VAL A 112 6.71 -3.17 -25.31
N PRO A 113 5.85 -4.21 -25.51
CA PRO A 113 5.39 -4.60 -26.83
C PRO A 113 4.63 -3.50 -27.55
N SER A 114 3.80 -2.69 -26.87
CA SER A 114 3.09 -1.59 -27.49
C SER A 114 4.02 -0.52 -28.07
N VAL A 115 5.07 -0.15 -27.32
CA VAL A 115 6.08 0.79 -27.81
C VAL A 115 6.87 0.17 -28.97
N ASN A 116 7.22 -1.11 -28.88
CA ASN A 116 7.93 -1.79 -29.97
C ASN A 116 7.08 -1.84 -31.24
N HIS A 117 5.79 -2.15 -31.12
CA HIS A 117 4.84 -2.14 -32.24
C HIS A 117 4.76 -0.75 -32.89
N LEU A 118 4.62 0.31 -32.07
CA LEU A 118 4.62 1.71 -32.53
C LEU A 118 5.88 2.08 -33.31
N VAL A 119 7.06 1.70 -32.81
CA VAL A 119 8.36 1.98 -33.44
C VAL A 119 8.53 1.16 -34.72
N SER A 120 8.14 -0.12 -34.71
CA SER A 120 8.25 -1.02 -35.86
C SER A 120 7.37 -0.60 -37.05
N HIS A 121 6.24 0.05 -36.77
CA HIS A 121 5.34 0.62 -37.78
C HIS A 121 5.68 2.08 -38.11
N HIS A 122 6.84 2.59 -37.69
CA HIS A 122 7.27 3.97 -37.96
C HIS A 122 6.25 5.05 -37.53
N PHE A 123 5.51 4.79 -36.44
CA PHE A 123 4.41 5.63 -35.96
C PHE A 123 3.20 5.73 -36.90
N ASP A 124 3.12 4.88 -37.93
CA ASP A 124 1.96 4.74 -38.83
C ASP A 124 0.96 3.72 -38.27
N VAL A 125 0.31 4.11 -37.16
CA VAL A 125 -0.69 3.31 -36.45
C VAL A 125 -1.94 4.16 -36.20
N SER A 126 -3.04 3.54 -35.78
CA SER A 126 -4.24 4.32 -35.45
C SER A 126 -3.96 5.33 -34.32
N GLY A 127 -4.52 6.55 -34.44
CA GLY A 127 -4.38 7.58 -33.40
C GLY A 127 -4.91 7.14 -32.04
N PHE A 128 -5.92 6.26 -32.03
CA PHE A 128 -6.42 5.62 -30.80
C PHE A 128 -5.36 4.74 -30.14
N PHE A 129 -4.63 3.93 -30.92
CA PHE A 129 -3.55 3.11 -30.40
C PHE A 129 -2.40 3.96 -29.88
N MET A 130 -1.99 5.02 -30.59
CA MET A 130 -0.98 5.95 -30.10
C MET A 130 -1.41 6.61 -28.78
N GLY A 131 -2.67 7.05 -28.68
CA GLY A 131 -3.26 7.56 -27.45
C GLY A 131 -3.23 6.54 -26.30
N PHE A 132 -3.51 5.28 -26.58
CA PHE A 132 -3.41 4.17 -25.63
C PHE A 132 -1.97 3.99 -25.11
N VAL A 133 -0.96 3.97 -25.98
CA VAL A 133 0.45 3.83 -25.57
C VAL A 133 0.88 5.00 -24.67
N CYS A 134 0.55 6.23 -25.06
CA CYS A 134 0.83 7.42 -24.25
C CYS A 134 0.12 7.38 -22.89
N ALA A 135 -1.16 7.04 -22.86
CA ALA A 135 -1.94 6.92 -21.63
C ALA A 135 -1.37 5.82 -20.72
N LEU A 136 -0.99 4.66 -21.29
CA LEU A 136 -0.38 3.56 -20.56
C LEU A 136 0.98 3.95 -19.96
N ALA A 137 1.81 4.69 -20.70
CA ALA A 137 3.09 5.18 -20.20
C ALA A 137 2.93 6.13 -19.01
N VAL A 138 2.03 7.10 -19.11
CA VAL A 138 1.70 8.02 -18.00
C VAL A 138 1.09 7.25 -16.83
N PHE A 139 0.23 6.27 -17.12
CA PHE A 139 -0.38 5.43 -16.10
C PHE A 139 0.66 4.63 -15.32
N VAL A 140 1.67 4.03 -15.97
CA VAL A 140 2.76 3.32 -15.28
C VAL A 140 3.47 4.24 -14.27
N ILE A 141 3.80 5.47 -14.66
CA ILE A 141 4.44 6.45 -13.77
C ILE A 141 3.52 6.78 -12.58
N ALA A 142 2.25 7.07 -12.85
CA ALA A 142 1.26 7.33 -11.80
C ALA A 142 1.11 6.12 -10.86
N PHE A 143 1.14 4.91 -11.39
CA PHE A 143 0.96 3.68 -10.64
C PHE A 143 2.14 3.38 -9.71
N ILE A 144 3.36 3.74 -10.11
CA ILE A 144 4.54 3.74 -9.22
C ILE A 144 4.32 4.69 -8.04
N LEU A 145 3.85 5.92 -8.31
CA LEU A 145 3.57 6.92 -7.26
C LEU A 145 2.47 6.44 -6.30
N PHE A 146 1.41 5.82 -6.82
CA PHE A 146 0.34 5.22 -6.02
C PHE A 146 0.84 4.09 -5.14
N THR A 147 1.71 3.24 -5.66
CA THR A 147 2.34 2.15 -4.90
C THR A 147 3.22 2.72 -3.77
N ILE A 148 4.01 3.76 -4.04
CA ILE A 148 4.82 4.46 -3.03
C ILE A 148 3.93 5.06 -1.93
N ALA A 149 2.81 5.69 -2.29
CA ALA A 149 1.85 6.23 -1.35
C ALA A 149 1.28 5.16 -0.39
N ARG A 150 0.91 3.99 -0.94
CA ARG A 150 0.45 2.85 -0.14
C ARG A 150 1.56 2.33 0.77
N ILE A 151 2.78 2.14 0.27
CA ILE A 151 3.94 1.69 1.09
C ILE A 151 4.24 2.67 2.22
N SER A 152 4.20 3.98 1.95
CA SER A 152 4.39 5.02 2.98
C SER A 152 3.35 4.90 4.10
N THR A 153 2.10 4.62 3.73
CA THR A 153 1.00 4.46 4.68
C THR A 153 1.10 3.17 5.48
N PHE A 154 1.48 2.07 4.83
CA PHE A 154 1.83 0.83 5.53
C PHE A 154 2.94 1.08 6.58
N ARG A 155 4.01 1.77 6.19
CA ARG A 155 5.11 2.13 7.11
C ARG A 155 4.62 2.98 8.28
N LYS A 156 3.70 3.92 8.04
CA LYS A 156 3.07 4.75 9.08
C LYS A 156 2.22 3.89 10.04
N MET A 157 1.43 2.96 9.52
CA MET A 157 0.63 2.04 10.34
C MET A 157 1.52 1.14 11.23
N VAL A 158 2.59 0.57 10.67
CA VAL A 158 3.54 -0.26 11.42
C VAL A 158 4.23 0.55 12.53
N LYS A 159 4.65 1.79 12.24
CA LYS A 159 5.25 2.67 13.26
C LYS A 159 4.28 2.95 14.41
N ASN A 160 3.03 3.28 14.10
CA ASN A 160 2.03 3.57 15.12
C ASN A 160 1.74 2.35 16.00
N MET A 161 1.67 1.15 15.42
CA MET A 161 1.46 -0.08 16.17
C MET A 161 2.63 -0.39 17.12
N LYS A 162 3.87 -0.15 16.69
CA LYS A 162 5.06 -0.29 17.57
C LYS A 162 5.04 0.70 18.73
N VAL A 163 4.60 1.95 18.50
CA VAL A 163 4.49 2.97 19.55
C VAL A 163 3.45 2.58 20.60
N VAL A 164 2.29 2.06 20.18
CA VAL A 164 1.25 1.60 21.11
C VAL A 164 1.76 0.45 21.98
N GLN A 165 2.48 -0.51 21.40
CA GLN A 165 3.08 -1.61 22.19
C GLN A 165 4.06 -1.10 23.24
N THR A 166 4.88 -0.08 22.93
CA THR A 166 5.82 0.50 23.91
C THR A 166 5.16 1.37 24.99
N THR A 167 3.90 1.80 24.81
CA THR A 167 3.19 2.65 25.79
C THR A 167 2.16 1.88 26.62
N THR A 168 1.90 0.60 26.33
CA THR A 168 0.85 -0.19 27.02
C THR A 168 1.37 -0.94 28.26
N GLU A 169 2.66 -0.89 28.58
CA GLU A 169 3.23 -1.37 29.85
C GLU A 169 3.24 -0.27 30.94
N LYS A 170 2.09 0.32 31.20
CA LYS A 170 1.78 0.83 32.54
C LYS A 170 0.42 0.25 32.92
N SER A 171 0.48 -0.91 33.55
CA SER A 171 -0.69 -1.51 34.19
C SER A 171 -1.22 -0.53 35.25
N PRO A 172 -2.55 -0.38 35.42
CA PRO A 172 -3.12 0.42 36.50
C PRO A 172 -2.84 -0.15 37.91
N GLU A 173 -2.11 -1.26 38.01
CA GLU A 173 -1.78 -1.97 39.25
C GLU A 173 -0.37 -1.68 39.77
N ASP A 174 0.39 -0.78 39.13
CA ASP A 174 1.64 -0.29 39.72
C ASP A 174 1.32 0.56 40.97
N PRO A 175 1.88 0.24 42.15
CA PRO A 175 1.57 0.97 43.37
C PRO A 175 1.91 2.45 43.18
N GLN A 176 0.98 3.32 43.57
CA GLN A 176 1.19 4.76 43.67
C GLN A 176 2.55 5.01 44.35
N SER A 177 3.55 5.44 43.58
CA SER A 177 4.76 5.99 44.16
C SER A 177 4.33 7.27 44.88
N GLU A 178 4.39 7.21 46.21
CA GLU A 178 4.22 8.34 47.10
C GLU A 178 5.08 9.51 46.63
N ALA A 179 4.55 10.71 46.86
CA ALA A 179 5.13 11.98 46.43
C ALA A 179 6.63 12.08 46.72
N PRO A 180 7.47 12.53 45.77
CA PRO A 180 8.87 12.74 46.07
C PRO A 180 9.00 13.97 46.98
N GLU A 181 9.49 13.73 48.20
CA GLU A 181 10.05 14.76 49.08
C GLU A 181 11.07 15.62 48.32
N PRO A 182 11.22 16.92 48.65
CA PRO A 182 12.04 17.83 47.88
C PRO A 182 13.52 17.42 47.89
N GLU A 183 14.09 17.23 46.71
CA GLU A 183 15.49 16.89 46.48
C GLU A 183 16.45 17.92 47.12
N PRO A 184 17.44 17.50 47.94
CA PRO A 184 18.51 18.39 48.35
C PRO A 184 19.47 18.63 47.17
N THR A 185 19.80 19.90 46.95
CA THR A 185 20.73 20.39 45.93
C THR A 185 22.07 19.65 46.03
N ARG A 186 22.32 18.69 45.14
CA ARG A 186 23.60 17.98 45.04
C ARG A 186 24.40 18.51 43.86
N VAL A 187 25.63 18.89 44.18
CA VAL A 187 26.66 19.53 43.35
C VAL A 187 26.93 18.73 42.07
N LYS A 188 27.08 19.45 40.95
CA LYS A 188 27.48 18.92 39.63
C LYS A 188 28.88 18.30 39.70
N ASP A 189 28.97 16.99 39.47
CA ASP A 189 30.22 16.32 39.08
C ASP A 189 30.34 16.27 37.54
N PRO A 190 31.53 16.48 36.95
CA PRO A 190 31.69 16.77 35.53
C PRO A 190 32.06 15.54 34.68
N ASP A 191 31.35 14.41 34.82
CA ASP A 191 31.66 13.17 34.08
C ASP A 191 30.50 12.63 33.21
N GLU A 192 29.54 13.48 32.83
CA GLU A 192 28.40 13.11 31.96
C GLU A 192 28.73 13.06 30.44
N ILE A 193 30.00 12.87 30.06
CA ILE A 193 30.40 12.63 28.67
C ILE A 193 30.76 11.15 28.48
N SER A 194 29.81 10.26 28.75
CA SER A 194 29.90 8.86 28.30
C SER A 194 28.56 8.24 27.89
N VAL A 195 27.48 9.02 27.88
CA VAL A 195 26.15 8.56 27.45
C VAL A 195 25.97 8.78 25.94
N SER A 196 26.84 8.20 25.12
CA SER A 196 26.69 8.31 23.66
C SER A 196 27.21 7.13 22.85
N PHE A 197 26.97 5.87 23.22
CA PHE A 197 27.12 4.78 22.23
C PHE A 197 26.07 3.64 22.33
N SER A 198 25.35 3.48 21.22
CA SER A 198 24.63 2.29 20.70
C SER A 198 23.41 1.72 21.45
N ARG A 199 22.22 2.26 21.15
CA ARG A 199 20.90 1.62 21.44
C ARG A 199 20.49 0.52 20.44
N ARG A 200 21.44 -0.15 19.75
CA ARG A 200 21.11 -1.10 18.65
C ARG A 200 21.45 -2.58 18.93
N SER A 201 21.85 -2.96 20.14
CA SER A 201 22.00 -4.37 20.50
C SER A 201 21.84 -4.58 21.99
N THR A 202 20.59 -4.55 22.45
CA THR A 202 20.20 -5.25 23.68
C THR A 202 19.01 -6.12 23.30
N MET A 203 19.31 -7.39 23.05
CA MET A 203 18.32 -8.46 23.07
C MET A 203 17.74 -8.47 24.49
N SER A 204 16.48 -8.05 24.65
CA SER A 204 15.75 -8.18 25.91
C SER A 204 15.54 -9.66 26.15
N MET A 205 16.42 -10.27 26.93
CA MET A 205 16.22 -11.60 27.48
C MET A 205 15.11 -11.45 28.52
N ASN A 206 13.93 -12.02 28.27
CA ASN A 206 12.85 -12.06 29.26
C ASN A 206 13.34 -12.83 30.50
N ASP A 207 13.38 -12.16 31.64
CA ASP A 207 13.84 -12.71 32.94
C ASP A 207 12.86 -13.71 33.58
N GLU A 208 11.78 -14.08 32.90
CA GLU A 208 10.78 -15.04 33.41
C GLU A 208 11.33 -16.47 33.63
N ARG A 209 12.57 -16.76 33.25
CA ARG A 209 13.23 -18.07 33.48
C ARG A 209 14.58 -17.98 34.20
N PHE A 210 14.92 -16.85 34.83
CA PHE A 210 16.13 -16.79 35.63
C PHE A 210 15.93 -17.52 36.96
N VAL A 211 16.48 -18.74 37.08
CA VAL A 211 16.59 -19.44 38.36
C VAL A 211 17.99 -19.13 38.92
N PRO A 212 18.11 -18.37 40.03
CA PRO A 212 19.40 -18.12 40.64
C PRO A 212 19.99 -19.44 41.16
N PRO A 213 21.31 -19.68 40.99
CA PRO A 213 21.93 -20.90 41.47
C PRO A 213 21.89 -20.98 43.00
N PRO A 214 21.73 -22.20 43.58
CA PRO A 214 21.64 -22.37 45.02
C PRO A 214 22.96 -21.95 45.69
N ARG A 215 22.85 -21.05 46.67
CA ARG A 215 23.98 -20.67 47.52
C ARG A 215 24.31 -21.85 48.44
N ARG A 216 25.55 -22.34 48.37
CA ARG A 216 26.16 -23.19 49.41
C ARG A 216 26.80 -22.29 50.46
#